data_AF-A0A3Q1F386-F1
#
_entry.id   AF-A0A3Q1F386-F1
#
_cell.length_a   1.000
_cell.length_b   1.000
_cell.length_c   1.000
_cell.angle_alpha   90.00
_cell.angle_beta   90.00
_cell.angle_gamma   90.00
#
_symmetry.space_group_name_H-M   'P 1'
#
loop_
_entity.id
_entity.type
_entity.pdbx_description
1 polymer ?
#
loop_
_entity_poly.entity_id
_entity_poly.type
_entity_poly.pdbx_seq_one_letter_code
_entity_poly.pdbx_strand_id
1 'polypeptide(L)'
;MGFNPCAPPEGTMSAVYLLLLLLPLISAQTYHWGPCPTPKVQPSFNLQQYLGRWYEIEKLPASFERGKCIEANYAVRRDGTIRVLNSQFYKNKTRVAEGTAVIHDMRDPAKFGVSFSYFTPYSPYWVLTTDYTSVAVVYSCTDIFRIFHIDYAWILGRSRFLPYETVSYAKELLINEGIDLFRMKATDQRGCKDN
;
A
#
# COMPACT_ATOMS: atom_id res chain seq x y z
N MET A 1 -28.53 63.37 -39.68
CA MET A 1 -27.29 63.21 -38.88
C MET A 1 -27.72 63.18 -37.41
N GLY A 2 -27.45 62.17 -36.60
CA GLY A 2 -26.64 60.97 -36.79
C GLY A 2 -27.24 59.78 -36.03
N PHE A 3 -26.87 58.59 -36.48
CA PHE A 3 -27.03 57.33 -35.74
C PHE A 3 -25.83 57.20 -34.80
N ASN A 4 -26.07 56.87 -33.53
CA ASN A 4 -25.03 56.35 -32.63
C ASN A 4 -25.38 54.90 -32.26
N PRO A 5 -24.41 53.97 -32.27
CA PRO A 5 -24.66 52.54 -32.18
C PRO A 5 -24.80 52.04 -30.74
N CYS A 6 -25.48 50.90 -30.62
CA CYS A 6 -25.79 50.16 -29.39
C CYS A 6 -24.56 49.83 -28.55
N ALA A 7 -24.65 50.05 -27.24
CA ALA A 7 -23.83 49.36 -26.24
C ALA A 7 -24.57 48.07 -25.80
N PRO A 8 -23.91 46.90 -25.71
CA PRO A 8 -24.49 45.74 -25.04
C PRO A 8 -24.07 45.71 -23.57
N PRO A 9 -24.96 45.50 -22.58
CA PRO A 9 -24.54 45.12 -21.26
C PRO A 9 -24.57 43.59 -21.09
N GLU A 10 -23.41 43.10 -20.67
CA GLU A 10 -23.20 42.09 -19.63
C GLU A 10 -23.74 40.69 -19.93
N GLY A 11 -22.92 39.93 -20.67
CA GLY A 11 -22.99 38.48 -20.68
C GLY A 11 -22.79 37.94 -19.27
N THR A 12 -23.83 37.28 -18.76
CA THR A 12 -23.77 36.41 -17.59
C THR A 12 -22.72 35.33 -17.86
N MET A 13 -21.53 35.50 -17.28
CA MET A 13 -20.52 34.45 -17.23
C MET A 13 -21.11 33.27 -16.46
N SER A 14 -21.64 32.31 -17.22
CA SER A 14 -22.26 31.10 -16.73
C SER A 14 -21.31 30.38 -15.77
N ALA A 15 -21.73 30.23 -14.51
CA ALA A 15 -21.01 29.52 -13.44
C ALA A 15 -20.63 28.07 -13.80
N VAL A 16 -21.15 27.57 -14.93
CA VAL A 16 -20.85 26.26 -15.53
C VAL A 16 -19.37 26.10 -15.89
N TYR A 17 -18.65 27.19 -16.24
CA TYR A 17 -17.23 27.08 -16.60
C TYR A 17 -16.26 26.96 -15.42
N LEU A 18 -16.66 27.40 -14.21
CA LEU A 18 -15.81 27.23 -13.02
C LEU A 18 -15.81 25.78 -12.51
N LEU A 19 -16.83 24.99 -12.83
CA LEU A 19 -16.97 23.59 -12.38
C LEU A 19 -16.10 22.61 -13.17
N LEU A 20 -15.60 22.99 -14.36
CA LEU A 20 -14.78 22.13 -15.24
C LEU A 20 -13.28 22.13 -14.90
N LEU A 21 -12.83 22.98 -13.96
CA LEU A 21 -11.43 23.03 -13.50
C LEU A 21 -11.13 22.13 -12.30
N LEU A 22 -12.11 21.37 -11.81
CA LEU A 22 -11.98 20.39 -10.73
C LEU A 22 -12.00 18.96 -11.27
N LEU A 23 -11.29 18.67 -12.37
CA LEU A 23 -10.93 17.29 -12.65
C LEU A 23 -9.94 16.87 -11.55
N PRO A 24 -10.30 15.94 -10.65
CA PRO A 24 -9.34 15.45 -9.68
C PRO A 24 -8.22 14.81 -10.48
N LEU A 25 -7.01 15.37 -10.35
CA LEU A 25 -5.78 14.68 -10.68
C LEU A 25 -5.92 13.30 -10.05
N ILE A 26 -6.05 12.27 -10.89
CA ILE A 26 -6.32 10.89 -10.50
C ILE A 26 -5.34 10.54 -9.39
N SER A 27 -5.83 10.56 -8.15
CA SER A 27 -5.01 10.27 -6.99
C SER A 27 -4.59 8.83 -7.14
N ALA A 28 -3.27 8.62 -7.18
CA ALA A 28 -2.67 7.29 -7.24
C ALA A 28 -2.91 6.48 -5.95
N GLN A 29 -3.52 7.07 -4.92
CA GLN A 29 -3.95 6.42 -3.69
C GLN A 29 -5.47 6.29 -3.65
N THR A 30 -5.94 5.10 -3.28
CA THR A 30 -7.36 4.79 -3.07
C THR A 30 -7.80 5.35 -1.73
N TYR A 31 -8.79 6.24 -1.77
CA TYR A 31 -9.51 6.67 -0.57
C TYR A 31 -10.79 5.85 -0.51
N HIS A 32 -11.02 5.22 0.63
CA HIS A 32 -12.24 4.47 0.91
C HIS A 32 -13.08 5.25 1.93
N TRP A 33 -14.39 5.17 1.78
CA TRP A 33 -15.34 5.78 2.71
C TRP A 33 -15.47 4.92 3.97
N GLY A 34 -15.68 5.59 5.11
CA GLY A 34 -15.82 4.94 6.41
C GLY A 34 -14.47 4.62 7.08
N PRO A 35 -14.52 4.02 8.27
CA PRO A 35 -13.33 3.65 9.01
C PRO A 35 -12.61 2.46 8.39
N CYS A 36 -11.36 2.25 8.79
CA CYS A 36 -10.59 1.06 8.46
C CYS A 36 -11.34 -0.24 8.83
N PRO A 37 -11.34 -1.26 7.95
CA PRO A 37 -11.67 -2.63 8.32
C PRO A 37 -10.82 -3.11 9.50
N THR A 38 -11.34 -4.09 10.25
CA THR A 38 -10.66 -4.68 11.40
C THR A 38 -10.39 -6.16 11.15
N PRO A 39 -9.52 -6.49 10.16
CA PRO A 39 -9.31 -7.87 9.77
C PRO A 39 -8.68 -8.70 10.89
N LYS A 40 -8.97 -9.99 10.87
CA LYS A 40 -8.24 -10.95 11.71
C LYS A 40 -6.78 -11.05 11.28
N VAL A 41 -5.91 -11.24 12.26
CA VAL A 41 -4.47 -11.37 12.06
C VAL A 41 -3.98 -12.78 12.39
N GLN A 42 -2.78 -13.11 11.89
CA GLN A 42 -2.19 -14.44 12.02
C GLN A 42 -2.15 -14.86 13.51
N PRO A 43 -2.87 -15.91 13.90
CA PRO A 43 -2.83 -16.40 15.27
C PRO A 43 -1.44 -16.94 15.59
N SER A 44 -0.98 -16.70 16.82
CA SER A 44 0.32 -17.17 17.32
C SER A 44 1.49 -16.82 16.40
N PHE A 45 1.47 -15.60 15.84
CA PHE A 45 2.48 -15.15 14.90
C PHE A 45 3.90 -15.24 15.48
N ASN A 46 4.80 -15.87 14.72
CA ASN A 46 6.20 -16.04 15.08
C ASN A 46 7.09 -15.13 14.23
N LEU A 47 7.59 -14.05 14.84
CA LEU A 47 8.47 -13.09 14.15
C LEU A 47 9.72 -13.75 13.58
N GLN A 48 10.37 -14.68 14.30
CA GLN A 48 11.64 -15.28 13.88
C GLN A 48 11.49 -16.07 12.58
N GLN A 49 10.37 -16.78 12.41
CA GLN A 49 10.06 -17.49 11.16
C GLN A 49 9.68 -16.54 10.01
N TYR A 50 9.17 -15.35 10.35
CA TYR A 50 8.79 -14.34 9.37
C TYR A 50 9.96 -13.55 8.80
N LEU A 51 11.10 -13.48 9.52
CA LEU A 51 12.29 -12.76 9.08
C LEU A 51 12.82 -13.23 7.72
N GLY A 52 13.73 -12.43 7.16
CA GLY A 52 14.35 -12.69 5.87
C GLY A 52 13.60 -12.02 4.71
N ARG A 53 13.83 -12.55 3.50
CA ARG A 53 13.38 -11.94 2.26
C ARG A 53 11.95 -12.37 1.89
N TRP A 54 11.17 -11.42 1.42
CA TRP A 54 9.84 -11.58 0.83
C TRP A 54 9.76 -10.78 -0.47
N TYR A 55 9.19 -11.39 -1.51
CA TYR A 55 8.92 -10.77 -2.80
C TYR A 55 7.49 -10.28 -2.84
N GLU A 56 7.26 -9.07 -3.34
CA GLU A 56 5.92 -8.56 -3.56
C GLU A 56 5.31 -9.20 -4.81
N ILE A 57 4.23 -9.97 -4.63
CA ILE A 57 3.55 -10.70 -5.70
C ILE A 57 2.43 -9.85 -6.29
N GLU A 58 1.57 -9.33 -5.42
CA GLU A 58 0.49 -8.41 -5.77
C GLU A 58 0.32 -7.37 -4.67
N LYS A 59 -0.15 -6.18 -5.05
CA LYS A 59 -0.40 -5.10 -4.10
C LYS A 59 -1.57 -4.19 -4.47
N LEU A 60 -2.17 -3.56 -3.46
CA LEU A 60 -2.95 -2.34 -3.67
C LEU A 60 -2.03 -1.16 -4.03
N PRO A 61 -2.52 -0.14 -4.76
CA PRO A 61 -1.67 0.92 -5.27
C PRO A 61 -0.92 1.71 -4.17
N ALA A 62 0.40 1.58 -4.16
CA ALA A 62 1.29 2.34 -3.32
C ALA A 62 2.13 3.31 -4.16
N SER A 63 1.95 4.62 -3.94
CA SER A 63 2.59 5.66 -4.76
C SER A 63 4.12 5.68 -4.64
N PHE A 64 4.69 5.03 -3.63
CA PHE A 64 6.13 4.87 -3.38
C PHE A 64 6.74 3.63 -4.07
N GLU A 65 5.92 2.72 -4.62
CA GLU A 65 6.33 1.44 -5.21
C GLU A 65 6.01 1.35 -6.71
N ARG A 66 6.68 2.19 -7.51
CA ARG A 66 6.39 2.35 -8.95
C ARG A 66 7.22 1.43 -9.86
N GLY A 67 8.13 0.65 -9.30
CA GLY A 67 9.06 -0.22 -10.00
C GLY A 67 8.58 -1.66 -10.21
N LYS A 68 9.55 -2.49 -10.57
CA LYS A 68 9.46 -3.95 -10.69
C LYS A 68 10.47 -4.61 -9.75
N CYS A 69 10.43 -5.93 -9.62
CA CYS A 69 11.36 -6.69 -8.76
C CYS A 69 11.33 -6.21 -7.31
N ILE A 70 10.12 -5.94 -6.78
CA ILE A 70 9.97 -5.37 -5.45
C ILE A 70 10.14 -6.49 -4.43
N GLU A 71 11.00 -6.25 -3.44
CA GLU A 71 11.26 -7.17 -2.35
C GLU A 71 11.51 -6.41 -1.05
N ALA A 72 11.21 -7.07 0.06
CA ALA A 72 11.43 -6.62 1.42
C ALA A 72 12.32 -7.63 2.16
N ASN A 73 13.31 -7.16 2.89
CA ASN A 73 14.11 -7.99 3.79
C ASN A 73 13.95 -7.52 5.23
N TYR A 74 13.53 -8.43 6.11
CA TYR A 74 13.29 -8.19 7.52
C TYR A 74 14.41 -8.80 8.37
N ALA A 75 15.03 -8.02 9.24
CA ALA A 75 16.07 -8.51 10.14
C ALA A 75 15.99 -7.83 11.51
N VAL A 76 16.14 -8.59 12.59
CA VAL A 76 16.19 -8.03 13.94
C VAL A 76 17.50 -7.27 14.16
N ARG A 77 17.42 -6.07 14.74
CA ARG A 77 18.54 -5.24 15.17
C ARG A 77 18.91 -5.54 16.62
N ARG A 78 20.10 -5.08 17.05
CA ARG A 78 20.59 -5.26 18.42
C ARG A 78 19.70 -4.61 19.48
N ASP A 79 18.97 -3.56 19.12
CA ASP A 79 18.03 -2.86 19.99
C ASP A 79 16.64 -3.53 20.08
N GLY A 80 16.46 -4.68 19.42
CA GLY A 80 15.19 -5.41 19.38
C GLY A 80 14.19 -4.90 18.34
N THR A 81 14.49 -3.80 17.64
CA THR A 81 13.67 -3.35 16.50
C THR A 81 13.91 -4.21 15.26
N ILE A 82 13.01 -4.13 14.28
CA ILE A 82 13.12 -4.86 13.04
C ILE A 82 13.55 -3.88 11.94
N ARG A 83 14.67 -4.16 11.27
CA ARG A 83 15.06 -3.48 10.04
C ARG A 83 14.17 -3.97 8.90
N VAL A 84 13.58 -3.04 8.17
CA VAL A 84 12.83 -3.32 6.94
C VAL A 84 13.58 -2.70 5.78
N LEU A 85 14.17 -3.52 4.91
CA LEU A 85 14.87 -3.05 3.72
C LEU A 85 14.06 -3.38 2.48
N ASN A 86 13.38 -2.37 1.93
CA ASN A 86 12.67 -2.50 0.66
C ASN A 86 13.58 -2.14 -0.50
N SER A 87 13.51 -2.92 -1.59
CA SER A 87 14.17 -2.58 -2.84
C SER A 87 13.23 -2.70 -4.02
N GLN A 88 13.47 -1.89 -5.05
CA GLN A 88 12.73 -1.94 -6.31
C GLN A 88 13.65 -1.56 -7.46
N PHE A 89 13.42 -2.13 -8.63
CA PHE A 89 14.05 -1.68 -9.87
C PHE A 89 13.13 -0.71 -10.60
N TYR A 90 13.57 0.54 -10.74
CA TYR A 90 12.77 1.61 -11.36
C TYR A 90 13.65 2.54 -12.19
N LYS A 91 13.25 2.79 -13.45
CA LYS A 91 14.01 3.62 -14.42
C LYS A 91 15.48 3.21 -14.54
N ASN A 92 15.72 1.92 -14.78
CA ASN A 92 17.05 1.32 -14.96
C ASN A 92 17.99 1.45 -13.74
N LYS A 93 17.44 1.68 -12.55
CA LYS A 93 18.22 1.80 -11.31
C LYS A 93 17.53 1.05 -10.18
N THR A 94 18.31 0.44 -9.31
CA THR A 94 17.82 -0.09 -8.04
C THR A 94 17.61 1.07 -7.08
N ARG A 95 16.43 1.17 -6.50
CA ARG A 95 16.08 2.08 -5.41
C ARG A 95 15.88 1.27 -4.15
N VAL A 96 16.43 1.76 -3.04
CA VAL A 96 16.35 1.11 -1.74
C VAL A 96 15.75 2.09 -0.75
N ALA A 97 14.87 1.59 0.11
CA ALA A 97 14.31 2.31 1.24
C ALA A 97 14.51 1.46 2.50
N GLU A 98 15.20 2.02 3.49
CA GLU A 98 15.35 1.39 4.80
C GLU A 98 14.38 2.02 5.79
N GLY A 99 13.71 1.17 6.55
CA GLY A 99 12.81 1.55 7.64
C GLY A 99 13.06 0.74 8.90
N THR A 100 12.23 1.05 9.88
CA THR A 100 12.20 0.40 11.19
C THR A 100 10.78 -0.04 11.49
N ALA A 101 10.64 -1.28 11.94
CA ALA A 101 9.40 -1.84 12.42
C ALA A 101 9.50 -2.21 13.91
N VAL A 102 8.38 -2.02 14.61
CA VAL A 102 8.28 -2.22 16.07
C VAL A 102 6.97 -2.92 16.41
N ILE A 103 7.05 -3.94 17.26
CA ILE A 103 5.87 -4.60 17.83
C ILE A 103 5.50 -3.82 19.10
N HIS A 104 4.35 -3.16 19.10
CA HIS A 104 3.89 -2.35 20.24
C HIS A 104 3.20 -3.19 21.32
N ASP A 105 2.51 -4.27 20.94
CA ASP A 105 1.85 -5.20 21.85
C ASP A 105 2.30 -6.64 21.57
N MET A 106 3.05 -7.22 22.51
CA MET A 106 3.53 -8.60 22.42
C MET A 106 2.40 -9.64 22.51
N ARG A 107 1.19 -9.25 22.92
CA ARG A 107 0.00 -10.12 22.87
C ARG A 107 -0.57 -10.26 21.46
N ASP A 108 -0.25 -9.32 20.57
CA ASP A 108 -0.66 -9.34 19.17
C ASP A 108 0.53 -9.06 18.23
N PRO A 109 1.54 -9.95 18.21
CA PRO A 109 2.80 -9.70 17.51
C PRO A 109 2.67 -9.68 15.98
N ALA A 110 1.51 -10.08 15.45
CA ALA A 110 1.18 -9.96 14.04
C ALA A 110 0.88 -8.51 13.61
N LYS A 111 0.66 -7.61 14.58
CA LYS A 111 0.45 -6.18 14.37
C LYS A 111 1.68 -5.40 14.81
N PHE A 112 2.41 -4.87 13.85
CA PHE A 112 3.53 -3.98 14.14
C PHE A 112 3.40 -2.66 13.39
N GLY A 113 4.07 -1.63 13.91
CA GLY A 113 4.18 -0.35 13.25
C GLY A 113 5.44 -0.32 12.38
N VAL A 114 5.39 0.28 11.19
CA VAL A 114 6.54 0.47 10.29
C VAL A 114 6.72 1.94 9.98
N SER A 115 7.95 2.44 10.02
CA SER A 115 8.29 3.79 9.58
C SER A 115 9.54 3.80 8.72
N PHE A 116 9.54 4.64 7.69
CA PHE A 116 10.68 4.91 6.80
C PHE A 116 11.29 6.29 7.03
N SER A 117 10.86 7.01 8.07
CA SER A 117 11.39 8.31 8.47
C SER A 117 11.31 8.50 9.98
N TYR A 118 12.31 9.15 10.57
CA TYR A 118 12.32 9.47 12.00
C TYR A 118 11.24 10.50 12.41
N PHE A 119 10.69 11.24 11.45
CA PHE A 119 9.74 12.33 11.70
C PHE A 119 8.28 11.95 11.42
N THR A 120 8.03 10.75 10.91
CA THR A 120 6.68 10.28 10.60
C THR A 120 6.21 9.25 11.63
N PRO A 121 4.92 9.25 11.99
CA PRO A 121 4.38 8.18 12.83
C PRO A 121 4.53 6.83 12.14
N TYR A 122 4.55 5.76 12.93
CA TYR A 122 4.54 4.41 12.40
C TYR A 122 3.20 4.11 11.74
N SER A 123 3.25 3.60 10.50
CA SER A 123 2.08 3.08 9.80
C SER A 123 1.78 1.65 10.26
N PRO A 124 0.50 1.27 10.44
CA PRO A 124 0.13 -0.10 10.77
C PRO A 124 0.63 -1.10 9.71
N TYR A 125 1.13 -2.24 10.15
CA TYR A 125 1.52 -3.36 9.30
C TYR A 125 1.03 -4.64 9.98
N TRP A 126 -0.04 -5.20 9.45
CA TRP A 126 -0.74 -6.34 10.05
C TRP A 126 -0.56 -7.55 9.15
N VAL A 127 0.04 -8.61 9.69
CA VAL A 127 0.15 -9.90 9.00
C VAL A 127 -1.17 -10.64 9.20
N LEU A 128 -1.98 -10.72 8.15
CA LEU A 128 -3.31 -11.34 8.22
C LEU A 128 -3.21 -12.86 8.26
N THR A 129 -2.35 -13.43 7.41
CA THR A 129 -2.01 -14.85 7.41
C THR A 129 -0.61 -15.06 6.87
N THR A 130 0.07 -16.11 7.33
CA THR A 130 1.31 -16.59 6.72
C THR A 130 1.58 -18.03 7.14
N ASP A 131 2.14 -18.81 6.22
CA ASP A 131 2.74 -20.12 6.49
C ASP A 131 4.27 -20.02 6.72
N TYR A 132 4.80 -18.79 6.79
CA TYR A 132 6.20 -18.39 6.95
C TYR A 132 7.16 -18.79 5.81
N THR A 133 6.77 -19.77 5.00
CA THR A 133 7.66 -20.50 4.08
C THR A 133 7.28 -20.35 2.62
N SER A 134 6.05 -19.94 2.31
CA SER A 134 5.61 -19.70 0.94
C SER A 134 4.95 -18.34 0.78
N VAL A 135 3.97 -17.98 1.61
CA VAL A 135 3.09 -16.83 1.41
C VAL A 135 2.86 -16.05 2.70
N ALA A 136 2.71 -14.73 2.56
CA ALA A 136 2.18 -13.87 3.61
C ALA A 136 1.20 -12.86 3.00
N VAL A 137 0.10 -12.60 3.70
CA VAL A 137 -0.86 -11.57 3.36
C VAL A 137 -0.78 -10.47 4.40
N VAL A 138 -0.58 -9.25 3.94
CA VAL A 138 -0.33 -8.09 4.79
C VAL A 138 -1.33 -7.00 4.49
N TYR A 139 -1.81 -6.32 5.52
CA TYR A 139 -2.69 -5.17 5.43
C TYR A 139 -2.16 -3.99 6.25
N SER A 140 -2.35 -2.79 5.73
CA SER A 140 -2.04 -1.53 6.39
C SER A 140 -3.18 -0.57 6.13
N CYS A 141 -3.80 -0.02 7.16
CA CYS A 141 -4.84 0.97 7.00
C CYS A 141 -4.64 2.14 7.96
N THR A 142 -4.93 3.35 7.49
CA THR A 142 -4.87 4.58 8.30
C THR A 142 -6.18 5.34 8.15
N ASP A 143 -6.87 5.52 9.28
CA ASP A 143 -8.08 6.31 9.38
C ASP A 143 -7.79 7.81 9.26
N ILE A 144 -8.65 8.52 8.53
CA ILE A 144 -8.67 9.97 8.39
C ILE A 144 -9.99 10.46 8.95
N PHE A 145 -9.94 10.97 10.18
CA PHE A 145 -11.09 11.49 10.94
C PHE A 145 -12.28 10.52 11.06
N ARG A 146 -12.07 9.21 10.86
CA ARG A 146 -13.11 8.16 10.76
C ARG A 146 -14.14 8.36 9.64
N ILE A 147 -13.88 9.26 8.70
CA ILE A 147 -14.76 9.53 7.55
C ILE A 147 -14.24 8.81 6.32
N PHE A 148 -12.92 8.76 6.19
CA PHE A 148 -12.22 8.07 5.13
C PHE A 148 -11.05 7.27 5.70
N HIS A 149 -10.55 6.33 4.92
CA HIS A 149 -9.27 5.71 5.17
C HIS A 149 -8.45 5.55 3.89
N ILE A 150 -7.15 5.40 4.09
CA ILE A 150 -6.22 4.94 3.06
C ILE A 150 -5.71 3.58 3.51
N ASP A 151 -5.74 2.63 2.60
CA ASP A 151 -5.23 1.30 2.86
C ASP A 151 -4.25 0.80 1.80
N TYR A 152 -3.54 -0.22 2.19
CA TYR A 152 -2.61 -0.97 1.39
C TYR A 152 -2.75 -2.44 1.77
N ALA A 153 -2.62 -3.31 0.79
CA ALA A 153 -2.54 -4.74 1.00
C ALA A 153 -1.45 -5.29 0.10
N TRP A 154 -0.72 -6.29 0.60
CA TRP A 154 0.32 -6.97 -0.15
C TRP A 154 0.15 -8.48 0.00
N ILE A 155 0.25 -9.18 -1.12
CA ILE A 155 0.52 -10.62 -1.14
C ILE A 155 2.03 -10.75 -1.36
N LEU A 156 2.69 -11.37 -0.40
CA LEU A 156 4.13 -11.58 -0.39
C LEU A 156 4.44 -13.06 -0.58
N GLY A 157 5.53 -13.36 -1.28
CA GLY A 157 6.00 -14.71 -1.53
C GLY A 157 7.45 -14.92 -1.10
N ARG A 158 7.80 -16.13 -0.63
CA ARG A 158 9.22 -16.55 -0.49
C ARG A 158 9.87 -16.86 -1.84
N SER A 159 9.05 -17.09 -2.86
CA SER A 159 9.43 -17.16 -4.27
C SER A 159 8.86 -15.97 -5.03
N ARG A 160 9.48 -15.60 -6.14
CA ARG A 160 9.01 -14.55 -7.06
C ARG A 160 7.68 -14.88 -7.75
N PHE A 161 7.33 -16.15 -7.78
CA PHE A 161 6.09 -16.65 -8.37
C PHE A 161 5.46 -17.64 -7.40
N LEU A 162 4.17 -17.48 -7.16
CA LEU A 162 3.35 -18.38 -6.36
C LEU A 162 2.37 -19.14 -7.28
N PRO A 163 1.93 -20.34 -6.86
CA PRO A 163 0.83 -21.04 -7.53
C PRO A 163 -0.43 -20.17 -7.60
N TYR A 164 -1.23 -20.36 -8.64
CA TYR A 164 -2.46 -19.61 -8.85
C TYR A 164 -3.42 -19.77 -7.66
N GLU A 165 -3.52 -20.98 -7.12
CA GLU A 165 -4.39 -21.34 -6.01
C GLU A 165 -4.00 -20.57 -4.74
N THR A 166 -2.69 -20.42 -4.48
CA THR A 166 -2.17 -19.65 -3.34
C THR A 166 -2.54 -18.17 -3.44
N VAL A 167 -2.42 -17.58 -4.64
CA VAL A 167 -2.78 -16.18 -4.88
C VAL A 167 -4.30 -16.00 -4.80
N SER A 168 -5.09 -16.93 -5.34
CA SER A 168 -6.56 -16.90 -5.26
C SER A 168 -7.03 -16.94 -3.81
N TYR A 169 -6.49 -17.88 -3.02
CA TYR A 169 -6.79 -17.98 -1.59
C TYR A 169 -6.47 -16.68 -0.84
N ALA A 170 -5.30 -16.09 -1.10
CA ALA A 170 -4.90 -14.83 -0.47
C ALA A 170 -5.84 -13.67 -0.80
N LYS A 171 -6.32 -13.59 -2.05
CA LYS A 171 -7.32 -12.58 -2.47
C LYS A 171 -8.69 -12.82 -1.83
N GLU A 172 -9.15 -14.06 -1.82
CA GLU A 172 -10.42 -14.42 -1.17
C GLU A 172 -10.40 -14.08 0.32
N LEU A 173 -9.27 -14.31 1.00
CA LEU A 173 -9.09 -13.89 2.39
C LEU A 173 -9.25 -12.37 2.55
N LEU A 174 -8.58 -11.56 1.71
CA LEU A 174 -8.70 -10.10 1.79
C LEU A 174 -10.14 -9.63 1.56
N ILE A 175 -10.84 -10.20 0.56
CA ILE A 175 -12.24 -9.89 0.26
C ILE A 175 -13.14 -10.23 1.46
N ASN A 176 -12.95 -11.41 2.05
CA ASN A 176 -13.74 -11.86 3.20
C ASN A 176 -13.53 -10.99 4.45
N GLU A 177 -12.35 -10.37 4.57
CA GLU A 177 -12.04 -9.42 5.63
C GLU A 177 -12.47 -7.97 5.30
N GLY A 178 -13.21 -7.77 4.18
CA GLY A 178 -13.83 -6.50 3.81
C GLY A 178 -12.91 -5.54 3.04
N ILE A 179 -11.81 -6.04 2.45
CA ILE A 179 -10.84 -5.23 1.72
C ILE A 179 -11.17 -5.24 0.22
N ASP A 180 -11.31 -4.06 -0.38
CA ASP A 180 -11.62 -3.92 -1.81
C ASP A 180 -10.36 -4.12 -2.67
N LEU A 181 -10.39 -5.16 -3.52
CA LEU A 181 -9.28 -5.52 -4.38
C LEU A 181 -9.38 -4.96 -5.80
N PHE A 182 -10.36 -4.11 -6.11
CA PHE A 182 -10.58 -3.60 -7.47
C PHE A 182 -9.33 -3.00 -8.11
N ARG A 183 -8.47 -2.37 -7.31
CA ARG A 183 -7.21 -1.76 -7.79
C ARG A 183 -5.96 -2.58 -7.51
N MET A 184 -6.09 -3.80 -6.98
CA MET A 184 -4.97 -4.69 -6.74
C MET A 184 -4.31 -5.08 -8.06
N LYS A 185 -2.98 -5.09 -8.09
CA LYS A 185 -2.20 -5.38 -9.29
C LYS A 185 -1.06 -6.31 -8.98
N ALA A 186 -0.77 -7.19 -9.94
CA ALA A 186 0.44 -8.00 -9.92
C ALA A 186 1.70 -7.15 -10.12
N THR A 187 2.74 -7.50 -9.39
CA THR A 187 4.06 -6.90 -9.47
C THR A 187 4.92 -7.68 -10.46
N ASP A 188 5.63 -6.97 -11.34
CA ASP A 188 6.49 -7.62 -12.33
C ASP A 188 7.76 -8.17 -11.67
N GLN A 189 7.81 -9.48 -11.45
CA GLN A 189 8.96 -10.20 -10.88
C GLN A 189 9.84 -10.89 -11.95
N ARG A 190 9.62 -10.61 -13.23
CA ARG A 190 10.39 -11.24 -14.34
C ARG A 190 11.69 -10.49 -14.62
N GLY A 191 12.75 -11.20 -14.98
CA GLY A 191 14.03 -10.61 -15.37
C GLY A 191 14.70 -9.80 -14.26
N CYS A 192 14.45 -10.16 -13.00
CA CYS A 192 15.09 -9.57 -11.84
C CYS A 192 16.50 -10.13 -11.69
N LYS A 193 17.44 -9.28 -11.28
CA LYS A 193 18.78 -9.72 -10.91
C LYS A 193 18.76 -10.11 -9.44
N ASP A 194 19.18 -11.33 -9.14
CA ASP A 194 19.50 -11.70 -7.77
C ASP A 194 20.84 -11.05 -7.41
N ASN A 195 20.83 -10.25 -6.35
CA ASN A 195 22.04 -9.80 -5.66
C ASN A 195 22.39 -10.79 -4.55
#